data_AF-A0A0A8K2G5-F1
#
_entry.id   AF-A0A0A8K2G5-F1
#
_cell.length_a   1.000
_cell.length_b   1.000
_cell.length_c   1.000
_cell.angle_alpha   90.00
_cell.angle_beta   90.00
_cell.angle_gamma   90.00
#
_symmetry.space_group_name_H-M   'P 1'
#
loop_
_entity.id
_entity.type
_entity.pdbx_description
1 polymer ?
#
loop_
_entity_poly.entity_id
_entity_poly.type
_entity_poly.pdbx_seq_one_letter_code
_entity_poly.pdbx_strand_id
1 'polypeptide(L)'
;MIRTFRDVIGFWKTPDDLAEHMQRLGYDVGIYKARQWKTRDKIPSGYWSGLIEAAAELGKEVTTDMLAAIDAKRSSDDHQGSSAA
;
A
#
# COMPACT_ATOMS: atom_id res chain seq x y z
N MET A 1 -10.37 6.05 -8.88
CA MET A 1 -10.80 4.88 -8.09
C MET A 1 -9.56 4.10 -7.74
N ILE A 2 -9.29 3.87 -6.45
CA ILE A 2 -8.13 3.10 -6.00
C ILE A 2 -8.35 1.63 -6.35
N ARG A 3 -7.42 1.00 -7.06
CA ARG A 3 -7.51 -0.42 -7.44
C ARG A 3 -6.29 -1.23 -7.04
N THR A 4 -5.18 -0.56 -6.74
CA THR A 4 -3.87 -1.15 -6.46
C THR A 4 -3.20 -0.46 -5.27
N PHE A 5 -2.20 -1.09 -4.66
CA PHE A 5 -1.38 -0.43 -3.65
C PHE A 5 -0.53 0.69 -4.27
N ARG A 6 -0.17 0.59 -5.55
CA ARG A 6 0.46 1.68 -6.31
C ARG A 6 -0.42 2.92 -6.37
N ASP A 7 -1.73 2.77 -6.56
CA ASP A 7 -2.67 3.90 -6.55
C ASP A 7 -2.69 4.58 -5.17
N VAL A 8 -2.70 3.78 -4.09
CA VAL A 8 -2.63 4.31 -2.72
C VAL A 8 -1.32 5.07 -2.51
N ILE A 9 -0.17 4.46 -2.83
CA ILE A 9 1.14 5.11 -2.73
C ILE A 9 1.22 6.36 -3.62
N GLY A 10 0.45 6.41 -4.71
CA GLY A 10 0.35 7.56 -5.60
C GLY A 10 -0.29 8.81 -4.99
N PHE A 11 -0.84 8.76 -3.78
CA PHE A 11 -1.28 9.96 -3.06
C PHE A 11 -0.13 10.86 -2.65
N TRP A 12 1.05 10.27 -2.45
CA TRP A 12 2.27 10.99 -2.19
C TRP A 12 2.99 11.30 -3.49
N LYS A 13 3.67 12.46 -3.54
CA LYS A 13 4.42 12.88 -4.73
C LYS A 13 5.51 11.86 -5.08
N THR A 14 6.13 11.27 -4.07
CA THR A 14 7.11 10.18 -4.20
C THR A 14 6.87 9.08 -3.15
N PRO A 15 7.38 7.85 -3.36
CA PRO A 15 7.38 6.81 -2.33
C PRO A 15 8.20 7.20 -1.10
N ASP A 16 9.18 8.08 -1.29
CA ASP A 16 10.04 8.62 -0.25
C ASP A 16 9.22 9.48 0.71
N ASP A 17 8.33 10.35 0.19
CA ASP A 17 7.40 11.14 1.00
C ASP A 17 6.46 10.24 1.85
N LEU A 18 6.01 9.11 1.30
CA LEU A 18 5.25 8.12 2.07
C LEU A 18 6.09 7.55 3.23
N ALA A 19 7.33 7.17 2.95
CA ALA A 19 8.23 6.59 3.95
C ALA A 19 8.51 7.59 5.09
N GLU A 20 8.76 8.85 4.77
CA GLU A 20 8.96 9.92 5.77
C GLU A 20 7.68 10.15 6.59
N HIS A 21 6.52 10.18 5.93
CA HIS A 21 5.24 10.37 6.61
C HIS A 21 4.95 9.21 7.58
N MET A 22 5.14 7.97 7.15
CA MET A 22 4.94 6.79 8.01
C MET A 22 5.94 6.73 9.17
N GLN A 23 7.20 7.13 8.96
CA GLN A 23 8.19 7.24 10.05
C GLN A 23 7.80 8.30 11.08
N ARG A 24 7.24 9.44 10.64
CA ARG A 24 6.72 10.48 11.54
C ARG A 24 5.61 9.96 12.46
N LEU A 25 4.80 9.02 11.97
CA LEU A 25 3.76 8.32 12.73
C LEU A 25 4.29 7.16 13.59
N GLY A 26 5.61 6.91 13.61
CA GLY A 26 6.25 5.88 14.42
C GLY A 26 6.37 4.50 13.75
N TYR A 27 6.09 4.39 12.45
CA TYR A 27 6.23 3.13 11.71
C TYR A 27 7.64 2.98 11.11
N ASP A 28 8.24 1.80 11.26
CA ASP A 28 9.53 1.46 10.65
C ASP A 28 9.39 1.20 9.14
N VAL A 29 9.31 2.28 8.36
CA VAL A 29 9.20 2.25 6.90
C VAL A 29 10.27 3.14 6.28
N GLY A 30 11.41 2.52 5.95
CA GLY A 30 12.45 3.20 5.19
C GLY A 30 12.09 3.39 3.71
N ILE A 31 12.77 4.35 3.06
CA ILE A 31 12.57 4.72 1.65
C ILE A 31 12.62 3.50 0.71
N TYR A 32 13.58 2.61 0.91
CA TYR A 32 13.73 1.40 0.10
C TYR A 32 12.49 0.49 0.20
N LYS A 33 11.92 0.35 1.41
CA LYS A 33 10.73 -0.46 1.68
C LYS A 33 9.51 0.13 0.96
N ALA A 34 9.30 1.44 1.04
CA ALA A 34 8.19 2.11 0.34
C ALA A 34 8.30 2.02 -1.19
N ARG A 35 9.52 2.18 -1.74
CA ARG A 35 9.77 1.97 -3.17
C ARG A 35 9.48 0.52 -3.59
N GLN A 36 9.92 -0.47 -2.80
CA GLN A 36 9.62 -1.87 -3.07
C GLN A 36 8.12 -2.16 -3.03
N TRP A 37 7.36 -1.57 -2.10
CA TRP A 37 5.91 -1.73 -2.05
C TRP A 37 5.23 -1.22 -3.31
N LYS A 38 5.67 -0.07 -3.84
CA LYS A 38 5.18 0.44 -5.13
C LYS A 38 5.53 -0.50 -6.27
N THR A 39 6.78 -0.93 -6.38
CA THR A 39 7.21 -1.83 -7.46
C THR A 39 6.48 -3.17 -7.43
N ARG A 40 6.34 -3.77 -6.25
CA ARG A 40 5.69 -5.09 -6.07
C ARG A 40 4.17 -5.00 -5.97
N ASP A 41 3.61 -3.79 -5.97
CA ASP A 41 2.20 -3.53 -5.73
C ASP A 41 1.67 -4.29 -4.50
N LYS A 42 2.39 -4.19 -3.38
CA LYS A 42 2.10 -4.95 -2.16
C LYS A 42 2.57 -4.21 -0.91
N ILE A 43 1.66 -4.04 0.04
CA ILE A 43 1.95 -3.51 1.38
C ILE A 43 1.54 -4.56 2.42
N PRO A 44 2.44 -5.01 3.32
CA PRO A 44 2.08 -5.95 4.38
C PRO A 44 1.02 -5.38 5.32
N SER A 45 0.08 -6.23 5.78
CA SER A 45 -1.05 -5.82 6.62
C SER A 45 -0.69 -5.12 7.92
N GLY A 46 0.48 -5.44 8.50
CA GLY A 46 1.01 -4.75 9.68
C GLY A 46 1.28 -3.25 9.49
N TYR A 47 1.33 -2.77 8.24
CA TYR A 47 1.52 -1.34 7.92
C TYR A 47 0.25 -0.63 7.48
N TRP A 48 -0.89 -1.34 7.40
CA TRP A 48 -2.13 -0.76 6.89
C TRP A 48 -2.68 0.35 7.79
N SER A 49 -2.60 0.19 9.11
CA SER A 49 -3.05 1.23 10.05
C SER A 49 -2.32 2.56 9.83
N GLY A 50 -0.99 2.51 9.69
CA GLY A 50 -0.19 3.71 9.41
C GLY A 50 -0.46 4.31 8.05
N LEU A 51 -0.77 3.47 7.06
CA LEU A 51 -1.15 3.93 5.73
C LEU A 51 -2.51 4.67 5.75
N ILE A 52 -3.48 4.14 6.49
CA ILE A 52 -4.80 4.74 6.68
C ILE A 52 -4.66 6.09 7.40
N GLU A 53 -3.89 6.14 8.47
CA GLU A 53 -3.65 7.35 9.25
C GLU A 53 -2.92 8.42 8.41
N ALA A 54 -1.85 8.05 7.70
CA ALA A 54 -1.11 8.96 6.83
C ALA A 54 -1.97 9.46 5.65
N ALA A 55 -2.85 8.61 5.09
CA ALA A 55 -3.79 9.01 4.05
C ALA A 55 -4.86 9.97 4.59
N ALA A 56 -5.36 9.74 5.80
CA ALA A 56 -6.33 10.61 6.46
C ALA A 56 -5.77 12.02 6.70
N GLU A 57 -4.49 12.15 7.09
CA GLU A 57 -3.82 13.47 7.21
C GLU A 57 -3.72 14.23 5.87
N LEU A 58 -3.72 13.51 4.73
CA LEU A 58 -3.78 14.10 3.38
C LEU A 58 -5.22 14.37 2.89
N GLY A 59 -6.23 14.13 3.73
CA GLY A 59 -7.64 14.23 3.36
C GLY A 59 -8.08 13.16 2.36
N LYS A 60 -7.39 12.01 2.33
CA LYS A 60 -7.72 10.86 1.49
C LYS A 60 -8.43 9.80 2.31
N GLU A 61 -9.49 9.23 1.73
CA GLU A 61 -10.21 8.13 2.35
C GLU A 61 -9.59 6.79 1.92
N VAL A 62 -8.97 6.11 2.87
CA VAL A 62 -8.46 4.73 2.73
C VAL A 62 -8.96 3.95 3.93
N THR A 63 -9.57 2.80 3.69
CA THR A 63 -10.07 1.93 4.76
C THR A 63 -9.42 0.56 4.70
N THR A 64 -9.43 -0.15 5.82
CA THR A 64 -8.96 -1.53 5.90
C THR A 64 -9.68 -2.45 4.90
N ASP A 65 -10.98 -2.25 4.69
CA ASP A 65 -11.77 -3.00 3.71
C ASP A 65 -11.27 -2.77 2.27
N MET A 66 -10.97 -1.51 1.91
CA MET A 66 -10.39 -1.21 0.60
C MET A 66 -9.04 -1.87 0.40
N LEU A 67 -8.15 -1.85 1.41
CA LEU A 67 -6.85 -2.49 1.35
C LEU A 67 -6.97 -4.02 1.27
N ALA A 68 -7.92 -4.60 2.01
CA ALA A 68 -8.23 -6.03 1.96
C ALA A 68 -8.77 -6.45 0.59
N ALA A 69 -9.66 -5.64 -0.01
CA ALA A 69 -10.19 -5.91 -1.35
C ALA A 69 -9.07 -5.87 -2.42
N ILE A 70 -8.12 -4.93 -2.30
CA ILE A 70 -6.94 -4.86 -3.18
C ILE A 70 -6.08 -6.13 -3.01
N ASP A 71 -5.77 -6.52 -1.77
CA ASP A 71 -4.92 -7.69 -1.50
C ASP A 71 -5.58 -9.01 -1.91
N ALA A 72 -6.88 -9.17 -1.67
CA ALA A 72 -7.66 -10.34 -2.06
C ALA A 72 -7.74 -10.49 -3.58
N LYS A 73 -7.93 -9.38 -4.30
CA LYS A 73 -7.95 -9.38 -5.77
C LYS A 73 -6.60 -9.77 -6.34
N ARG A 74 -5.51 -9.26 -5.78
CA ARG A 74 -4.14 -9.64 -6.18
C ARG A 74 -3.87 -11.13 -5.93
N SER A 75 -4.29 -11.63 -4.78
CA SER A 75 -4.12 -13.05 -4.44
C SER A 75 -4.90 -13.99 -5.37
N SER A 76 -6.06 -13.54 -5.88
CA SER A 76 -6.84 -14.31 -6.86
C SER A 76 -6.17 -14.34 -8.24
N ASP A 77 -5.54 -13.24 -8.65
CA ASP A 77 -4.78 -13.12 -9.91
C ASP A 77 -3.50 -14.00 -9.88
N ASP A 78 -2.77 -13.98 -8.76
CA ASP A 78 -1.63 -14.88 -8.50
C ASP A 78 -2.06 -16.37 -8.56
N HIS A 79 -3.28 -16.71 -8.11
CA HIS A 79 -3.78 -18.10 -8.10
C HIS A 79 -4.22 -18.61 -9.48
N GLN A 80 -4.69 -17.74 -10.38
CA GLN A 80 -5.04 -18.12 -11.75
C GLN A 80 -3.81 -18.39 -12.64
N GLY A 81 -2.62 -17.95 -12.24
CA GLY A 81 -1.36 -18.24 -12.93
C GLY A 81 -0.75 -19.63 -12.67
N SER A 82 -1.29 -20.41 -11.73
CA SER A 82 -0.70 -21.71 -11.30
C SER A 82 -1.42 -22.94 -11.85
N SER A 83 -2.20 -22.82 -12.92
CA SER A 83 -2.82 -23.96 -13.62
C SER A 83 -2.52 -23.92 -15.13
N ALA A 84 -1.24 -24.04 -15.49
CA ALA A 84 -0.81 -24.49 -16.81
C ALA A 84 0.69 -24.85 -16.79
N ALA A 85 1.00 -26.12 -16.53
CA ALA A 85 2.13 -26.89 -17.09
C ALA A 85 2.15 -28.30 -16.51
#